data_AF-A0AAU5GBP3-F1
#
_entry.id   AF-A0AAU5GBP3-F1
#
_cell.length_a   1.000
_cell.length_b   1.000
_cell.length_c   1.000
_cell.angle_alpha   90.00
_cell.angle_beta   90.00
_cell.angle_gamma   90.00
#
_symmetry.space_group_name_H-M   'P 1'
#
loop_
_entity.id
_entity.type
_entity.pdbx_description
1 polymer ?
#
loop_
_entity_poly.entity_id
_entity_poly.type
_entity_poly.pdbx_seq_one_letter_code
_entity_poly.pdbx_strand_id
1 'polypeptide(L)' 'MSRWMLYDNWYADLAGLSVEQLRERRAFAAQRAESAVVRGMGRNPKAAREWRERLRAVDDELLRRGVQGA' A
#
# COMPACT_ATOMS: atom_id res chain seq x y z
N MET A 1 13.28 -11.20 12.33
CA MET A 1 12.59 -9.89 12.22
C MET A 1 11.12 -10.14 11.95
N SER A 2 10.22 -9.57 12.75
CA SER A 2 8.77 -9.74 12.58
C SER A 2 8.34 -9.21 11.22
N ARG A 3 7.49 -9.96 10.49
CA ARG A 3 6.90 -9.57 9.19
C ARG A 3 6.27 -8.16 9.18
N TRP A 4 5.91 -7.64 10.36
CA TRP A 4 5.32 -6.32 10.55
C TRP A 4 6.32 -5.16 10.47
N MET A 5 7.59 -5.35 10.86
CA MET A 5 8.62 -4.29 10.81
C MET A 5 8.93 -3.80 9.39
N LEU A 6 8.67 -4.64 8.37
CA LEU A 6 8.83 -4.30 6.96
C LEU A 6 7.89 -3.19 6.46
N TYR A 7 6.89 -2.80 7.26
CA TYR A 7 5.92 -1.77 6.91
C TYR A 7 5.92 -0.57 7.86
N ASP A 8 6.80 -0.55 8.87
CA ASP A 8 6.88 0.58 9.82
C ASP A 8 7.30 1.87 9.11
N ASN A 9 8.19 1.77 8.10
CA ASN A 9 8.67 2.90 7.31
C ASN A 9 8.05 2.94 5.89
N TRP A 10 6.77 2.55 5.78
CA TRP A 10 6.07 2.39 4.50
C TRP A 10 6.38 3.50 3.49
N TYR A 11 6.21 4.77 3.88
CA TYR A 11 6.37 5.93 3.00
C TYR A 11 7.82 6.23 2.63
N ALA A 12 8.75 6.08 3.57
CA ALA A 12 10.16 6.36 3.33
C ALA A 12 10.78 5.37 2.33
N ASP A 13 10.33 4.12 2.37
CA ASP A 13 10.86 3.08 1.49
C ASP A 13 10.43 3.27 0.02
N LEU A 14 9.27 3.91 -0.25
CA LEU A 14 8.68 3.96 -1.61
C LEU A 14 9.65 4.54 -2.64
N ALA A 15 10.41 5.57 -2.28
CA ALA A 15 11.38 6.20 -3.17
C ALA A 15 12.55 5.26 -3.54
N GLY A 16 12.90 4.31 -2.68
CA GLY A 16 14.01 3.37 -2.89
C GLY A 16 13.62 2.06 -3.58
N LEU A 17 12.33 1.77 -3.72
CA LEU A 17 11.85 0.52 -4.33
C LEU A 17 11.95 0.55 -5.86
N SER A 18 12.10 -0.62 -6.47
CA SER A 18 11.94 -0.78 -7.92
C SER A 18 10.47 -0.68 -8.35
N VAL A 19 10.23 -0.54 -9.65
CA VAL A 19 8.88 -0.52 -10.21
C VAL A 19 8.09 -1.80 -9.90
N GLU A 20 8.73 -2.96 -10.01
CA GLU A 20 8.09 -4.24 -9.70
C GLU A 20 7.75 -4.35 -8.21
N GLN A 21 8.65 -3.90 -7.33
CA GLN A 21 8.39 -3.87 -5.89
C GLN A 21 7.25 -2.89 -5.52
N LEU A 22 7.13 -1.78 -6.25
CA LEU A 22 6.00 -0.86 -6.10
C LEU A 22 4.69 -1.52 -6.55
N ARG A 23 4.68 -2.28 -7.65
CA ARG A 23 3.51 -3.07 -8.11
C ARG A 23 3.11 -4.12 -7.07
N GLU A 24 4.06 -4.83 -6.49
CA GLU A 24 3.82 -5.79 -5.41
C GLU A 24 3.24 -5.11 -4.15
N ARG A 25 3.81 -3.97 -3.74
CA ARG A 25 3.27 -3.18 -2.62
C ARG A 25 1.88 -2.65 -2.89
N ARG A 26 1.58 -2.24 -4.12
CA ARG A 26 0.23 -1.82 -4.56
C ARG A 26 -0.77 -2.95 -4.39
N ALA A 27 -0.46 -4.13 -4.94
CA ALA A 27 -1.31 -5.32 -4.84
C ALA A 27 -1.55 -5.72 -3.37
N PHE A 28 -0.50 -5.66 -2.55
CA PHE A 28 -0.60 -5.93 -1.12
C PHE A 28 -1.49 -4.92 -0.39
N ALA A 29 -1.30 -3.61 -0.61
CA ALA A 29 -2.12 -2.57 0.02
C ALA A 29 -3.60 -2.67 -0.40
N ALA A 30 -3.86 -2.97 -1.68
CA ALA A 30 -5.21 -3.21 -2.19
C ALA A 30 -5.87 -4.41 -1.51
N GLN A 31 -5.19 -5.56 -1.44
CA GLN A 31 -5.70 -6.75 -0.77
C GLN A 31 -5.97 -6.49 0.73
N ARG A 32 -5.13 -5.70 1.41
CA ARG A 32 -5.32 -5.34 2.82
C ARG A 32 -6.46 -4.36 3.03
N ALA A 33 -6.63 -3.38 2.14
CA ALA A 33 -7.77 -2.47 2.15
C ALA A 33 -9.09 -3.24 1.97
N GLU A 34 -9.16 -4.16 1.01
CA GLU A 34 -10.33 -5.01 0.77
C GLU A 34 -10.56 -5.99 1.94
N SER A 35 -9.51 -6.68 2.41
CA SER A 35 -9.62 -7.61 3.54
C SER A 35 -10.06 -6.93 4.82
N ALA A 36 -9.67 -5.68 5.06
CA ALA A 36 -10.13 -4.88 6.20
C ALA A 36 -11.62 -4.52 6.12
N VAL A 37 -12.19 -4.53 4.91
CA VAL A 37 -13.63 -4.34 4.67
C VAL A 37 -14.38 -5.68 4.78
N VAL A 38 -13.83 -6.75 4.20
CA VAL A 38 -14.50 -8.06 4.08
C VAL A 38 -14.42 -8.90 5.35
N ARG A 39 -13.30 -8.88 6.09
CA ARG A 39 -13.10 -9.74 7.28
C ARG A 39 -13.81 -9.26 8.54
N GLY A 40 -14.68 -8.25 8.44
CA GLY A 40 -15.56 -7.91 9.55
C GLY A 40 -16.58 -6.85 9.17
N MET A 41 -17.85 -7.16 9.44
CA MET A 41 -18.90 -6.20 9.76
C MET A 41 -18.37 -5.06 10.66
N GLY A 42 -17.81 -4.00 10.07
CA GLY A 42 -17.65 -2.68 10.69
C GLY A 42 -16.60 -2.48 11.79
N ARG A 43 -15.54 -3.30 11.96
CA ARG A 43 -14.67 -3.15 13.16
C ARG A 43 -13.36 -2.36 13.05
N ASN A 44 -12.90 -1.93 11.87
CA ASN A 44 -11.85 -0.90 11.85
C ASN A 44 -11.84 -0.04 10.57
N PRO A 45 -12.79 0.90 10.42
CA PRO A 45 -12.80 1.83 9.29
C PRO A 45 -11.50 2.65 9.20
N LYS A 46 -10.82 2.88 10.33
CA LYS A 46 -9.50 3.54 10.37
C LYS A 46 -8.42 2.69 9.70
N ALA A 47 -8.36 1.39 9.97
CA ALA A 47 -7.40 0.50 9.31
C ALA A 47 -7.66 0.42 7.80
N ALA A 48 -8.93 0.32 7.37
CA ALA A 48 -9.27 0.35 5.95
C ALA A 48 -8.92 1.71 5.29
N ARG A 49 -9.03 2.82 6.03
CA ARG A 49 -8.59 4.14 5.56
C ARG A 49 -7.07 4.22 5.44
N GLU A 50 -6.34 3.75 6.44
CA GLU A 50 -4.87 3.72 6.46
C GLU A 50 -4.31 2.90 5.29
N TRP A 51 -4.89 1.73 4.99
CA TRP A 51 -4.49 0.95 3.82
C TRP A 51 -4.81 1.64 2.49
N ARG A 52 -5.91 2.41 2.42
CA ARG A 52 -6.23 3.23 1.24
C ARG A 52 -5.26 4.40 1.05
N GLU A 53 -4.84 5.06 2.13
CA GLU A 53 -3.82 6.11 2.11
C GLU A 53 -2.47 5.55 1.64
N ARG A 54 -2.07 4.39 2.16
CA ARG A 54 -0.87 3.68 1.73
C ARG A 54 -0.90 3.26 0.27
N LEU A 55 -2.06 2.80 -0.22
CA LEU A 55 -2.27 2.47 -1.64
C LEU A 55 -2.09 3.71 -2.52
N ARG A 56 -2.72 4.83 -2.16
CA ARG A 56 -2.59 6.11 -2.88
C ARG A 56 -1.13 6.56 -2.97
N ALA A 57 -0.38 6.49 -1.89
CA ALA A 57 1.04 6.87 -1.92
C ALA A 57 1.89 6.01 -2.87
N VAL A 58 1.56 4.72 -3.03
CA VAL A 58 2.22 3.86 -4.02
C VAL A 58 1.80 4.25 -5.45
N ASP A 59 0.51 4.54 -5.67
CA ASP A 59 0.01 5.00 -6.96
C ASP A 59 0.65 6.34 -7.36
N ASP A 60 0.75 7.29 -6.43
CA ASP A 60 1.40 8.58 -6.64
C ASP A 60 2.89 8.42 -6.99
N GLU A 61 3.60 7.50 -6.33
CA GLU A 61 5.01 7.22 -6.64
C GLU A 61 5.17 6.56 -8.01
N LEU A 62 4.27 5.65 -8.39
CA LEU A 62 4.25 5.04 -9.72
C LEU A 62 3.94 6.09 -10.81
N LEU A 63 3.03 7.02 -10.53
CA LEU A 63 2.69 8.13 -11.42
C LEU A 63 3.87 9.10 -11.55
N ARG A 64 4.52 9.48 -10.45
CA ARG A 64 5.70 10.34 -10.44
C ARG A 64 6.85 9.78 -11.29
N ARG A 65 6.98 8.46 -11.34
CA ARG A 65 7.98 7.75 -12.16
C ARG A 65 7.58 7.58 -13.63
N GLY A 66 6.40 8.04 -14.03
CA GLY A 66 5.89 7.90 -15.39
C GLY A 66 5.56 6.46 -15.78
N VAL A 67 5.36 5.57 -14.80
CA VAL A 67 5.07 4.15 -15.05
C VAL A 67 3.57 3.91 -15.19
N GLN A 68 2.73 4.74 -14.56
CA GLN A 68 1.31 4.84 -14.90
C GLN A 68 1.15 5.87 -16.02
N GLY A 69 1.47 5.45 -17.25
CA GLY A 69 1.46 6.33 -18.42
C GLY A 69 1.74 5.59 -19.72
N ALA A 70 0.94 4.57 -20.04
CA ALA A 70 0.64 4.07 -21.39
C ALA A 70 -0.58 3.14 -21.32
#